data_AF-A0A924U614-F1
#
_entry.id   AF-A0A924U614-F1
#
_cell.length_a   1.000
_cell.length_b   1.000
_cell.length_c   1.000
_cell.angle_alpha   90.00
_cell.angle_beta   90.00
_cell.angle_gamma   90.00
#
_symmetry.space_group_name_H-M   'P 1'
#
loop_
_entity.id
_entity.type
_entity.pdbx_description
1 polymer ?
#
loop_
_entity_poly.entity_id
_entity_poly.type
_entity_poly.pdbx_seq_one_letter_code
_entity_poly.pdbx_strand_id
1 'polypeptide(L)'
;MQWTTAENVDRIIEALVLATEQGASICVFPELALTGFHRGIREQGKPVIVEPAMLQVQAACRAHGIACALGAPTFDMNGTILNSYMHIDATGAIVSTVSKNGLTPAELTFFAPGTSRPVMQFAGRTCTTVMCREIEDIETIVGQLQDQPVDLIFWPSVVGNPPGTVHPTPEDTADLGYFKRTAALAQRLNAFVVQSNWPNALNTPDSTYLGESRVYAPDGEILLMLPRDEAGVGVFTLGARTFRWTPLSACQLHTGETPWTATPSC
;
A
#
# COMPACT_ATOMS: atom_id res chain seq x y z
N MET A 1 8.68 -3.42 3.44
CA MET A 1 9.28 -2.13 3.05
C MET A 1 10.79 -2.26 2.94
N GLN A 2 11.38 -1.71 1.88
CA GLN A 2 12.83 -1.60 1.65
C GLN A 2 13.28 -0.14 1.62
N TRP A 3 14.59 0.11 1.76
CA TRP A 3 15.17 1.46 1.86
C TRP A 3 15.25 2.19 0.51
N THR A 4 15.26 1.45 -0.59
CA THR A 4 15.37 2.01 -1.93
C THR A 4 14.14 1.70 -2.79
N THR A 5 13.87 2.59 -3.74
CA THR A 5 12.80 2.40 -4.73
C THR A 5 13.05 1.17 -5.57
N ALA A 6 14.30 0.90 -5.97
CA ALA A 6 14.65 -0.28 -6.76
C ALA A 6 14.32 -1.59 -6.04
N GLU A 7 14.73 -1.74 -4.77
CA GLU A 7 14.42 -2.93 -3.98
C GLU A 7 12.91 -3.11 -3.75
N ASN A 8 12.16 -2.01 -3.59
CA ASN A 8 10.71 -2.08 -3.48
C ASN A 8 10.05 -2.47 -4.82
N VAL A 9 10.55 -1.99 -5.96
CA VAL A 9 10.07 -2.41 -7.28
C VAL A 9 10.28 -3.91 -7.49
N ASP A 10 11.44 -4.46 -7.14
CA ASP A 10 11.70 -5.90 -7.24
C ASP A 10 10.65 -6.71 -6.45
N ARG A 11 10.33 -6.26 -5.23
CA ARG A 11 9.30 -6.90 -4.38
C ARG A 11 7.89 -6.73 -4.92
N ILE A 12 7.58 -5.58 -5.52
CA ILE A 12 6.28 -5.33 -6.17
C ILE A 12 6.11 -6.29 -7.35
N ILE A 13 7.13 -6.41 -8.20
CA ILE A 13 7.08 -7.31 -9.37
C ILE A 13 6.96 -8.77 -8.92
N GLU A 14 7.73 -9.20 -7.91
CA GLU A 14 7.61 -10.54 -7.31
C GLU A 14 6.19 -10.82 -6.83
N ALA A 15 5.57 -9.87 -6.11
CA ALA A 15 4.20 -9.99 -5.64
C ALA A 15 3.17 -9.99 -6.77
N LEU A 16 3.36 -9.20 -7.83
CA LEU A 16 2.49 -9.19 -9.01
C LEU A 16 2.50 -10.56 -9.71
N VAL A 17 3.69 -11.11 -9.97
CA VAL A 17 3.84 -12.44 -10.58
C VAL A 17 3.13 -13.49 -9.74
N LEU A 18 3.40 -13.50 -8.43
CA LEU A 18 2.80 -14.45 -7.50
C LEU A 18 1.28 -14.33 -7.45
N ALA A 19 0.75 -13.11 -7.40
CA ALA A 19 -0.69 -12.87 -7.40
C ALA A 19 -1.34 -13.36 -8.70
N THR A 20 -0.71 -13.12 -9.85
CA THR A 20 -1.15 -13.64 -11.16
C THR A 20 -1.17 -15.16 -11.20
N GLU A 21 -0.10 -15.83 -10.76
CA GLU A 21 -0.02 -17.31 -10.70
C GLU A 21 -1.11 -17.92 -9.81
N GLN A 22 -1.60 -17.16 -8.84
CA GLN A 22 -2.67 -17.56 -7.93
C GLN A 22 -4.06 -17.12 -8.42
N GLY A 23 -4.17 -16.53 -9.61
CA GLY A 23 -5.43 -16.17 -10.26
C GLY A 23 -6.03 -14.85 -9.81
N ALA A 24 -5.26 -13.97 -9.17
CA ALA A 24 -5.74 -12.64 -8.79
C ALA A 24 -5.88 -11.71 -10.01
N SER A 25 -6.94 -10.90 -10.03
CA SER A 25 -7.15 -9.86 -11.06
C SER A 25 -6.61 -8.48 -10.64
N ILE A 26 -6.46 -8.25 -9.33
CA ILE A 26 -5.94 -7.02 -8.75
C ILE A 26 -4.93 -7.38 -7.65
N CYS A 27 -3.77 -6.73 -7.65
CA CYS A 27 -2.82 -6.74 -6.52
C CYS A 27 -2.81 -5.38 -5.83
N VAL A 28 -2.94 -5.34 -4.50
CA VAL A 28 -3.11 -4.11 -3.72
C VAL A 28 -1.90 -3.93 -2.79
N PHE A 29 -1.23 -2.78 -2.89
CA PHE A 29 0.01 -2.51 -2.17
C PHE A 29 -0.14 -1.39 -1.12
N PRO A 30 0.65 -1.42 -0.03
CA PRO A 30 0.57 -0.41 1.03
C PRO A 30 0.89 1.03 0.59
N GLU A 31 0.71 1.97 1.52
CA GLU A 31 1.00 3.39 1.30
C GLU A 31 2.48 3.62 0.95
N LEU A 32 2.74 4.42 -0.09
CA LEU A 32 4.08 4.65 -0.65
C LEU A 32 4.87 3.37 -0.91
N ALA A 33 4.21 2.28 -1.33
CA ALA A 33 4.85 1.01 -1.66
C ALA A 33 6.05 1.14 -2.60
N LEU A 34 5.98 2.01 -3.60
CA LEU A 34 7.03 2.17 -4.61
C LEU A 34 8.35 2.66 -3.99
N THR A 35 8.29 3.67 -3.12
CA THR A 35 9.48 4.32 -2.53
C THR A 35 9.80 3.84 -1.12
N GLY A 36 8.83 3.23 -0.45
CA GLY A 36 8.81 3.03 1.00
C GLY A 36 8.32 4.26 1.76
N PHE A 37 7.86 4.04 2.99
CA PHE A 37 7.45 5.09 3.94
C PHE A 37 8.52 5.21 5.04
N HIS A 38 9.57 5.98 4.79
CA HIS A 38 10.70 6.11 5.72
C HIS A 38 11.42 7.46 5.58
N ARG A 39 12.40 7.71 6.46
CA ARG A 39 13.15 8.99 6.51
C ARG A 39 13.95 9.33 5.24
N GLY A 40 14.15 8.36 4.36
CA GLY A 40 14.84 8.54 3.07
C GLY A 40 13.90 8.96 1.93
N ILE A 41 12.62 9.22 2.21
CA ILE A 41 11.60 9.52 1.19
C ILE A 41 11.94 10.74 0.33
N ARG A 42 12.65 11.74 0.86
CA ARG A 42 13.09 12.91 0.06
C ARG A 42 14.05 12.51 -1.05
N GLU A 43 14.87 11.50 -0.80
CA GLU A 43 15.88 11.03 -1.74
C GLU A 43 15.27 10.06 -2.74
N GLN A 44 14.41 9.16 -2.28
CA GLN A 44 13.75 8.15 -3.10
C GLN A 44 12.58 8.71 -3.91
N GLY A 45 11.89 9.74 -3.41
CA GLY A 45 10.72 10.35 -4.03
C GLY A 45 11.03 11.41 -5.10
N LYS A 46 12.23 11.40 -5.67
CA LYS A 46 12.60 12.32 -6.77
C LYS A 46 12.03 11.80 -8.10
N PRO A 47 11.56 12.67 -9.02
CA PRO A 47 11.01 12.23 -10.31
C PRO A 47 11.94 11.29 -11.08
N VAL A 48 13.24 11.59 -11.10
CA VAL A 48 14.27 10.79 -11.77
C VAL A 48 14.39 9.34 -11.25
N ILE A 49 13.88 9.06 -10.05
CA ILE A 49 13.83 7.71 -9.46
C ILE A 49 12.42 7.12 -9.60
N VAL A 50 11.39 7.91 -9.31
CA VAL A 50 9.99 7.46 -9.28
C VAL A 50 9.44 7.13 -10.68
N GLU A 51 9.73 7.96 -11.69
CA GLU A 51 9.18 7.77 -13.04
C GLU A 51 9.68 6.47 -13.70
N PRO A 52 10.99 6.15 -13.73
CA PRO A 52 11.45 4.87 -14.28
C PRO A 52 10.93 3.66 -13.49
N ALA A 53 10.84 3.78 -12.16
CA ALA A 53 10.30 2.74 -11.29
C ALA A 53 8.82 2.46 -11.58
N MET A 54 8.03 3.51 -11.80
CA MET A 54 6.62 3.37 -12.18
C MET A 54 6.47 2.69 -13.55
N LEU A 55 7.31 3.04 -14.53
CA LEU A 55 7.32 2.38 -15.84
C LEU A 55 7.61 0.88 -15.75
N GLN A 56 8.50 0.46 -14.83
CA GLN A 56 8.77 -0.96 -14.58
C GLN A 56 7.54 -1.69 -14.05
N VAL A 57 6.81 -1.10 -13.08
CA VAL A 57 5.57 -1.67 -12.55
C VAL A 57 4.47 -1.72 -13.62
N GLN A 58 4.28 -0.65 -14.41
CA GLN A 58 3.33 -0.63 -15.52
C GLN A 58 3.64 -1.71 -16.57
N ALA A 59 4.93 -1.92 -16.87
CA ALA A 59 5.37 -2.99 -17.76
C ALA A 59 5.08 -4.38 -17.19
N ALA A 60 5.29 -4.59 -15.89
CA ALA A 60 4.96 -5.85 -15.22
C ALA A 60 3.45 -6.13 -15.22
N CYS A 61 2.61 -5.12 -14.92
CA CYS A 61 1.15 -5.24 -14.99
C CYS A 61 0.71 -5.70 -16.39
N ARG A 62 1.24 -5.05 -17.44
CA ARG A 62 0.98 -5.42 -18.84
C ARG A 62 1.46 -6.82 -19.19
N ALA A 63 2.65 -7.21 -18.75
CA ALA A 63 3.25 -8.49 -19.08
C ALA A 63 2.49 -9.67 -18.44
N HIS A 64 1.98 -9.48 -17.22
CA HIS A 64 1.29 -10.52 -16.46
C HIS A 64 -0.24 -10.42 -16.53
N GLY A 65 -0.79 -9.38 -17.18
CA GLY A 65 -2.23 -9.19 -17.35
C GLY A 65 -2.97 -8.98 -16.02
N ILE A 66 -2.33 -8.32 -15.06
CA ILE A 66 -2.87 -8.06 -13.71
C ILE A 66 -2.97 -6.56 -13.44
N ALA A 67 -4.07 -6.13 -12.81
CA ALA A 67 -4.20 -4.75 -12.35
C ALA A 67 -3.52 -4.56 -10.99
N CYS A 68 -3.10 -3.34 -10.70
CA CYS A 68 -2.36 -3.00 -9.49
C CYS A 68 -2.86 -1.69 -8.89
N ALA A 69 -3.07 -1.67 -7.57
CA ALA A 69 -3.30 -0.45 -6.79
C ALA A 69 -2.06 -0.16 -5.95
N LEU A 70 -1.37 0.95 -6.20
CA LEU A 70 0.00 1.20 -5.75
C LEU A 70 0.20 2.60 -5.19
N GLY A 71 0.78 2.68 -3.99
CA GLY A 71 1.21 3.94 -3.39
C GLY A 71 2.56 4.42 -3.93
N ALA A 72 2.64 5.68 -4.36
CA ALA A 72 3.89 6.33 -4.73
C ALA A 72 3.76 7.86 -4.66
N PRO A 73 4.89 8.59 -4.61
CA PRO A 73 4.88 10.02 -4.87
C PRO A 73 4.40 10.32 -6.30
N THR A 74 3.61 11.38 -6.47
CA THR A 74 3.34 11.97 -7.79
C THR A 74 3.71 13.44 -7.81
N PHE A 75 3.79 14.03 -9.00
CA PHE A 75 4.29 15.38 -9.21
C PHE A 75 3.26 16.18 -10.02
N ASP A 76 2.88 17.35 -9.52
CA ASP A 76 2.09 18.29 -10.33
C ASP A 76 2.98 19.06 -11.32
N MET A 77 2.37 19.88 -12.17
CA MET A 77 3.07 20.68 -13.18
C MET A 77 4.09 21.68 -12.61
N ASN A 78 3.98 22.03 -11.32
CA ASN A 78 4.89 22.93 -10.63
C ASN A 78 6.01 22.16 -9.88
N GLY A 79 6.03 20.83 -9.97
CA GLY A 79 6.95 19.97 -9.22
C GLY A 79 6.55 19.77 -7.76
N THR A 80 5.32 20.13 -7.39
CA THR A 80 4.78 19.83 -6.06
C THR A 80 4.62 18.32 -5.91
N ILE A 81 5.13 17.77 -4.82
CA ILE A 81 5.10 16.34 -4.55
C ILE A 81 3.84 15.99 -3.75
N LEU A 82 3.10 14.99 -4.20
CA LEU A 82 1.88 14.49 -3.57
C LEU A 82 2.11 13.04 -3.12
N ASN A 83 1.53 12.66 -1.97
CA ASN A 83 1.42 11.25 -1.58
C ASN A 83 0.17 10.68 -2.25
N SER A 84 0.35 9.76 -3.21
CA SER A 84 -0.74 9.32 -4.07
C SER A 84 -0.87 7.81 -4.15
N TYR A 85 -2.07 7.37 -4.50
CA TYR A 85 -2.42 6.00 -4.80
C TYR A 85 -2.88 5.90 -6.25
N MET A 86 -2.13 5.14 -7.04
CA MET A 86 -2.36 4.96 -8.46
C MET A 86 -3.02 3.62 -8.75
N HIS A 87 -3.93 3.63 -9.70
CA HIS A 87 -4.68 2.46 -10.15
C HIS A 87 -4.24 2.16 -11.57
N ILE A 88 -3.45 1.09 -11.70
CA ILE A 88 -2.82 0.65 -12.94
C ILE A 88 -3.62 -0.55 -13.43
N ASP A 89 -4.21 -0.47 -14.62
CA ASP A 89 -4.98 -1.57 -15.17
C ASP A 89 -4.07 -2.70 -15.73
N ALA A 90 -4.69 -3.80 -16.15
CA ALA A 90 -3.99 -4.96 -16.72
C ALA A 90 -3.27 -4.67 -18.05
N THR A 91 -3.51 -3.51 -18.68
CA THR A 91 -2.75 -3.05 -19.86
C THR A 91 -1.49 -2.26 -19.47
N GLY A 92 -1.34 -1.96 -18.18
CA GLY A 92 -0.29 -1.09 -17.64
C GLY A 92 -0.66 0.39 -17.67
N ALA A 93 -1.89 0.78 -17.99
CA ALA A 93 -2.31 2.17 -18.02
C ALA A 93 -2.72 2.64 -16.62
N ILE A 94 -2.29 3.84 -16.22
CA ILE A 94 -2.79 4.49 -14.99
C ILE A 94 -4.19 5.05 -15.32
N VAL A 95 -5.23 4.47 -14.74
CA VAL A 95 -6.63 4.87 -14.99
C VAL A 95 -7.15 5.88 -13.98
N SER A 96 -6.53 5.97 -12.80
CA SER A 96 -6.88 6.94 -11.76
C SER A 96 -5.75 7.13 -10.77
N THR A 97 -5.64 8.35 -10.24
CA THR A 97 -4.73 8.72 -9.15
C THR A 97 -5.52 9.43 -8.07
N VAL A 98 -5.44 8.94 -6.83
CA VAL A 98 -6.01 9.59 -5.65
C VAL A 98 -4.87 10.11 -4.79
N SER A 99 -4.80 11.41 -4.55
CA SER A 99 -3.80 12.01 -3.66
C SER A 99 -4.37 12.20 -2.26
N LYS A 100 -3.57 11.89 -1.24
CA LYS A 100 -3.97 11.96 0.17
C LYS A 100 -4.35 13.39 0.54
N ASN A 101 -5.58 13.59 1.02
CA ASN A 101 -6.07 14.90 1.45
C ASN A 101 -5.61 15.19 2.88
N GLY A 102 -5.80 14.20 3.77
CA GLY A 102 -5.50 14.30 5.20
C GLY A 102 -4.07 13.91 5.55
N LEU A 103 -3.11 14.83 5.34
CA LEU A 103 -1.71 14.62 5.70
C LEU A 103 -1.46 14.71 7.22
N THR A 104 -0.49 13.96 7.71
CA THR A 104 0.08 14.13 9.06
C THR A 104 1.06 15.31 9.10
N PRO A 105 1.40 15.85 10.30
CA PRO A 105 2.44 16.88 10.41
C PRO A 105 3.79 16.48 9.82
N ALA A 106 4.17 15.20 9.93
CA ALA A 106 5.40 14.69 9.34
C ALA A 106 5.34 14.68 7.80
N GLU A 107 4.21 14.25 7.23
CA GLU A 107 4.00 14.26 5.78
C GLU A 107 3.98 15.67 5.20
N LEU A 108 3.38 16.64 5.90
CA LEU A 108 3.34 18.06 5.48
C LEU A 108 4.73 18.69 5.32
N THR A 109 5.78 18.07 5.87
CA THR A 109 7.15 18.54 5.64
C THR A 109 7.62 18.29 4.21
N PHE A 110 7.01 17.35 3.48
CA PHE A 110 7.47 16.90 2.17
C PHE A 110 6.36 16.84 1.10
N PHE A 111 5.14 16.46 1.47
CA PHE A 111 4.01 16.33 0.57
C PHE A 111 3.05 17.52 0.69
N ALA A 112 2.46 17.93 -0.43
CA ALA A 112 1.28 18.78 -0.43
C ALA A 112 0.00 17.93 -0.31
N PRO A 113 -1.09 18.49 0.26
CA PRO A 113 -2.36 17.79 0.36
C PRO A 113 -3.02 17.69 -1.02
N GLY A 114 -3.67 16.55 -1.27
CA GLY A 114 -4.70 16.42 -2.29
C GLY A 114 -5.94 17.23 -1.95
N THR A 115 -6.82 17.38 -2.94
CA THR A 115 -8.06 18.18 -2.81
C THR A 115 -9.32 17.44 -3.22
N SER A 116 -9.20 16.21 -3.73
CA SER A 116 -10.34 15.45 -4.25
C SER A 116 -10.15 13.96 -4.03
N ARG A 117 -11.26 13.22 -4.09
CA ARG A 117 -11.28 11.76 -3.95
C ARG A 117 -12.09 11.16 -5.10
N PRO A 118 -11.47 10.99 -6.28
CA PRO A 118 -12.20 10.51 -7.44
C PRO A 118 -12.69 9.07 -7.22
N VAL A 119 -13.85 8.78 -7.81
CA VAL A 119 -14.38 7.43 -7.99
C VAL A 119 -14.10 7.00 -9.42
N MET A 120 -13.74 5.74 -9.61
CA MET A 120 -13.31 5.21 -10.91
C MET A 120 -13.81 3.80 -11.15
N GLN A 121 -13.91 3.43 -12.43
CA GLN A 121 -14.04 2.03 -12.82
C GLN A 121 -12.66 1.37 -12.84
N PHE A 122 -12.48 0.33 -12.05
CA PHE A 122 -11.21 -0.39 -11.95
C PHE A 122 -11.46 -1.89 -11.80
N ALA A 123 -10.94 -2.68 -12.76
CA ALA A 123 -11.11 -4.13 -12.81
C ALA A 123 -12.58 -4.61 -12.63
N GLY A 124 -13.53 -3.90 -13.27
CA GLY A 124 -14.96 -4.23 -13.24
C GLY A 124 -15.69 -3.81 -11.97
N ARG A 125 -15.07 -2.95 -11.15
CA ARG A 125 -15.64 -2.44 -9.89
C ARG A 125 -15.62 -0.93 -9.86
N THR A 126 -16.53 -0.35 -9.08
CA THR A 126 -16.55 1.09 -8.84
C THR A 126 -15.80 1.40 -7.56
N CYS A 127 -14.58 1.91 -7.71
CA CYS A 127 -13.61 1.99 -6.62
C CYS A 127 -13.36 3.42 -6.16
N THR A 128 -12.72 3.54 -5.00
CA THR A 128 -11.98 4.74 -4.59
C THR A 128 -10.86 4.37 -3.60
N THR A 129 -10.12 5.35 -3.11
CA THR A 129 -9.06 5.15 -2.12
C THR A 129 -9.25 6.09 -0.94
N VAL A 130 -9.05 5.57 0.27
CA VAL A 130 -8.92 6.34 1.52
C VAL A 130 -7.58 5.96 2.13
N MET A 131 -6.69 6.90 2.43
CA MET A 131 -5.31 6.57 2.77
C MET A 131 -5.03 6.69 4.27
N CYS A 132 -4.58 5.59 4.87
CA CYS A 132 -4.06 5.52 6.25
C CYS A 132 -4.95 6.26 7.27
N ARG A 133 -4.46 7.37 7.83
CA ARG A 133 -5.11 8.16 8.88
C ARG A 133 -6.43 8.80 8.45
N GLU A 134 -6.68 8.98 7.15
CA GLU A 134 -7.92 9.62 6.66
C GLU A 134 -9.19 8.92 7.17
N ILE A 135 -9.11 7.64 7.55
CA ILE A 135 -10.23 6.91 8.15
C ILE A 135 -10.68 7.49 9.51
N GLU A 136 -9.91 8.37 10.14
CA GLU A 136 -10.36 9.14 11.31
C GLU A 136 -11.49 10.12 10.94
N ASP A 137 -11.50 10.60 9.70
CA ASP A 137 -12.35 11.68 9.20
C ASP A 137 -13.51 11.15 8.34
N ILE A 138 -14.17 10.06 8.79
CA ILE A 138 -15.20 9.34 8.00
C ILE A 138 -16.33 10.24 7.50
N GLU A 139 -16.76 11.25 8.28
CA GLU A 139 -17.84 12.14 7.88
C GLU A 139 -17.44 13.01 6.68
N THR A 140 -16.19 13.46 6.63
CA THR A 140 -15.63 14.16 5.47
C THR A 140 -15.57 13.24 4.26
N ILE A 141 -15.13 11.99 4.44
CA ILE A 141 -15.05 11.02 3.34
C ILE A 141 -16.44 10.71 2.79
N VAL A 142 -17.42 10.44 3.66
CA VAL A 142 -18.79 10.16 3.25
C VAL A 142 -19.37 11.37 2.51
N GLY A 143 -19.15 12.59 2.99
CA GLY A 143 -19.58 13.80 2.29
C GLY A 143 -18.94 13.97 0.89
N GLN A 144 -17.68 13.56 0.72
CA GLN A 144 -16.99 13.58 -0.58
C GLN A 144 -17.54 12.54 -1.58
N LEU A 145 -18.10 11.44 -1.08
CA LEU A 145 -18.50 10.28 -1.88
C LEU A 145 -20.02 10.08 -1.96
N GLN A 146 -20.82 10.86 -1.24
CA GLN A 146 -22.26 10.62 -1.02
C GLN A 146 -23.10 10.41 -2.29
N ASP A 147 -22.72 11.04 -3.41
CA ASP A 147 -23.46 11.01 -4.67
C ASP A 147 -22.87 10.02 -5.69
N GLN A 148 -21.86 9.24 -5.30
CA GLN A 148 -21.13 8.35 -6.19
C GLN A 148 -21.24 6.90 -5.70
N PRO A 149 -21.69 5.95 -6.54
CA PRO A 149 -21.71 4.56 -6.14
C PRO A 149 -20.27 4.08 -5.95
N VAL A 150 -19.94 3.56 -4.77
CA VAL A 150 -18.64 2.92 -4.49
C VAL A 150 -18.92 1.53 -3.95
N ASP A 151 -18.31 0.51 -4.54
CA ASP A 151 -18.45 -0.88 -4.11
C ASP A 151 -17.15 -1.46 -3.52
N LEU A 152 -16.01 -0.81 -3.73
CA LEU A 152 -14.71 -1.19 -3.20
C LEU A 152 -13.85 0.03 -2.85
N ILE A 153 -13.36 0.07 -1.61
CA ILE A 153 -12.45 1.09 -1.11
C ILE A 153 -11.08 0.45 -0.86
N PHE A 154 -10.05 0.99 -1.49
CA PHE A 154 -8.68 0.65 -1.14
C PHE A 154 -8.22 1.48 0.06
N TRP A 155 -7.67 0.80 1.07
CA TRP A 155 -7.09 1.44 2.26
C TRP A 155 -5.60 1.10 2.41
N PRO A 156 -4.73 1.76 1.64
CA PRO A 156 -3.29 1.63 1.84
C PRO A 156 -2.87 2.32 3.14
N SER A 157 -2.01 1.67 3.93
CA SER A 157 -1.67 2.19 5.26
C SER A 157 -0.28 1.80 5.75
N VAL A 158 0.17 2.56 6.75
CA VAL A 158 1.19 2.18 7.72
C VAL A 158 0.56 2.37 9.12
N VAL A 159 -0.32 1.47 9.52
CA VAL A 159 -1.02 1.52 10.82
C VAL A 159 -0.61 0.37 11.71
N GLY A 160 -0.67 0.58 13.01
CA GLY A 160 -0.30 -0.39 14.03
C GLY A 160 -0.29 0.34 15.36
N ASN A 161 0.79 0.20 16.12
CA ASN A 161 0.97 0.93 17.36
C ASN A 161 1.14 2.45 17.16
N PRO A 162 0.88 3.26 18.20
CA PRO A 162 1.26 4.66 18.22
C PRO A 162 2.74 4.88 17.85
N PRO A 163 3.06 5.95 17.11
CA PRO A 163 4.46 6.30 16.80
C PRO A 163 5.30 6.46 18.08
N GLY A 164 6.45 5.78 18.14
CA GLY A 164 7.39 5.86 19.27
C GLY A 164 7.28 4.73 20.30
N THR A 165 6.33 3.81 20.14
CA THR A 165 6.20 2.65 21.04
C THR A 165 7.18 1.54 20.64
N VAL A 166 8.27 1.38 21.39
CA VAL A 166 9.31 0.37 21.16
C VAL A 166 8.99 -0.97 21.85
N HIS A 167 8.05 -1.00 22.80
CA HIS A 167 7.55 -2.20 23.47
C HIS A 167 6.07 -2.02 23.83
N PRO A 168 5.14 -2.35 22.92
CA PRO A 168 3.72 -2.11 23.18
C PRO A 168 3.22 -3.05 24.28
N THR A 169 2.49 -2.49 25.23
CA THR A 169 1.63 -3.26 26.12
C THR A 169 0.40 -3.76 25.36
N PRO A 170 -0.33 -4.78 25.84
CA PRO A 170 -1.61 -5.17 25.25
C PRO A 170 -2.61 -4.00 25.09
N GLU A 171 -2.55 -3.00 25.97
CA GLU A 171 -3.34 -1.77 25.87
C GLU A 171 -2.86 -0.84 24.74
N ASP A 172 -1.54 -0.77 24.49
CA ASP A 172 -0.97 -0.01 23.36
C ASP A 172 -1.26 -0.66 22.00
N THR A 173 -1.55 -1.97 22.00
CA THR A 173 -1.99 -2.71 20.80
C THR A 173 -3.49 -2.61 20.54
N ALA A 174 -4.24 -1.95 21.44
CA ALA A 174 -5.66 -1.72 21.22
C ALA A 174 -5.84 -0.80 19.99
N ASP A 175 -6.73 -1.22 19.09
CA ASP A 175 -7.13 -0.43 17.92
C ASP A 175 -7.32 1.04 18.33
N LEU A 176 -6.59 1.97 17.69
CA LEU A 176 -6.76 3.43 17.86
C LEU A 176 -8.13 3.93 17.33
N GLY A 177 -9.07 3.00 17.18
CA GLY A 177 -10.38 3.08 16.58
C GLY A 177 -10.32 3.10 15.05
N TYR A 178 -9.20 2.77 14.42
CA TYR A 178 -9.09 2.65 12.97
C TYR A 178 -10.00 1.53 12.46
N PHE A 179 -10.01 0.36 13.10
CA PHE A 179 -10.82 -0.78 12.64
C PHE A 179 -12.32 -0.49 12.83
N LYS A 180 -12.70 0.07 13.98
CA LYS A 180 -14.09 0.47 14.22
C LYS A 180 -14.57 1.52 13.22
N ARG A 181 -13.76 2.54 12.92
CA ARG A 181 -14.10 3.58 11.94
C ARG A 181 -14.12 3.03 10.51
N THR A 182 -13.25 2.08 10.18
CA THR A 182 -13.25 1.40 8.88
C THR A 182 -14.53 0.59 8.68
N ALA A 183 -14.95 -0.17 9.69
CA ALA A 183 -16.22 -0.89 9.65
C ALA A 183 -17.42 0.07 9.47
N ALA A 184 -17.41 1.21 10.17
CA ALA A 184 -18.43 2.23 10.01
C ALA A 184 -18.43 2.87 8.60
N LEU A 185 -17.26 3.11 8.01
CA LEU A 185 -17.14 3.61 6.65
C LEU A 185 -17.70 2.60 5.64
N ALA A 186 -17.34 1.31 5.79
CA ALA A 186 -17.85 0.23 4.95
C ALA A 186 -19.39 0.19 4.96
N GLN A 187 -20.00 0.28 6.15
CA GLN A 187 -21.46 0.36 6.33
C GLN A 187 -22.08 1.60 5.69
N ARG A 188 -21.50 2.79 5.94
CA ARG A 188 -22.04 4.06 5.46
C ARG A 188 -22.03 4.18 3.94
N LEU A 189 -21.04 3.57 3.28
CA LEU A 189 -20.91 3.59 1.83
C LEU A 189 -21.40 2.29 1.16
N ASN A 190 -21.83 1.29 1.94
CA ASN A 190 -22.21 -0.04 1.47
C ASN A 190 -21.15 -0.66 0.53
N ALA A 191 -19.89 -0.58 0.94
CA ALA A 191 -18.73 -0.93 0.12
C ALA A 191 -17.82 -1.92 0.85
N PHE A 192 -17.16 -2.81 0.10
CA PHE A 192 -16.03 -3.55 0.64
C PHE A 192 -14.87 -2.59 0.93
N VAL A 193 -14.07 -2.88 1.97
CA VAL A 193 -12.79 -2.20 2.19
C VAL A 193 -11.67 -3.23 2.15
N VAL A 194 -10.67 -3.02 1.29
CA VAL A 194 -9.46 -3.84 1.24
C VAL A 194 -8.29 -2.99 1.72
N GLN A 195 -7.80 -3.32 2.92
CA GLN A 195 -6.62 -2.69 3.48
C GLN A 195 -5.37 -3.41 2.98
N SER A 196 -4.33 -2.64 2.68
CA SER A 196 -2.96 -3.16 2.53
C SER A 196 -2.04 -2.37 3.45
N ASN A 197 -1.41 -3.07 4.38
CA ASN A 197 -0.64 -2.47 5.44
C ASN A 197 0.80 -2.97 5.43
N TRP A 198 1.75 -2.09 5.72
CA TRP A 198 3.13 -2.51 5.89
C TRP A 198 3.30 -3.40 7.13
N PRO A 199 4.04 -4.52 7.04
CA PRO A 199 4.35 -5.39 8.16
C PRO A 199 5.59 -4.93 8.95
N ASN A 200 6.24 -3.84 8.52
CA ASN A 200 7.48 -3.36 9.12
C ASN A 200 7.63 -1.84 8.95
N ALA A 201 8.37 -1.19 9.85
CA ALA A 201 8.66 0.24 9.80
C ALA A 201 10.18 0.48 9.87
N LEU A 202 10.79 0.91 8.75
CA LEU A 202 12.26 1.05 8.67
C LEU A 202 12.86 2.12 9.58
N ASN A 203 12.07 3.14 9.94
CA ASN A 203 12.51 4.18 10.88
C ASN A 203 12.56 3.69 12.33
N THR A 204 11.87 2.61 12.65
CA THR A 204 11.72 2.02 13.98
C THR A 204 11.79 0.50 13.85
N PRO A 205 12.97 -0.07 13.54
CA PRO A 205 13.11 -1.47 13.16
C PRO A 205 12.70 -2.47 14.25
N ASP A 206 12.74 -2.05 15.53
CA ASP A 206 12.30 -2.84 16.68
C ASP A 206 10.77 -2.79 16.89
N SER A 207 10.06 -1.96 16.13
CA SER A 207 8.60 -1.87 16.19
C SER A 207 7.98 -3.15 15.64
N THR A 208 7.08 -3.72 16.44
CA THR A 208 6.29 -4.91 16.15
C THR A 208 4.79 -4.55 16.15
N TYR A 209 3.91 -5.51 15.87
CA TYR A 209 2.46 -5.32 15.74
C TYR A 209 2.05 -4.42 14.57
N LEU A 210 2.73 -4.60 13.45
CA LEU A 210 2.41 -4.04 12.14
C LEU A 210 1.81 -5.13 11.23
N GLY A 211 1.41 -4.76 10.01
CA GLY A 211 0.82 -5.70 9.05
C GLY A 211 -0.67 -5.89 9.32
N GLU A 212 -1.14 -7.14 9.43
CA GLU A 212 -2.57 -7.41 9.64
C GLU A 212 -3.48 -6.69 8.64
N SER A 213 -3.10 -6.73 7.36
CA SER A 213 -3.99 -6.24 6.30
C SER A 213 -5.36 -6.92 6.41
N ARG A 214 -6.44 -6.15 6.35
CA ARG A 214 -7.82 -6.63 6.58
C ARG A 214 -8.72 -6.43 5.37
N VAL A 215 -9.77 -7.24 5.31
CA VAL A 215 -10.88 -7.07 4.37
C VAL A 215 -12.18 -6.94 5.14
N TYR A 216 -12.93 -5.88 4.85
CA TYR A 216 -14.22 -5.59 5.46
C TYR A 216 -15.34 -5.80 4.44
N ALA A 217 -16.42 -6.44 4.88
CA ALA A 217 -17.67 -6.53 4.13
C ALA A 217 -18.45 -5.19 4.20
N PRO A 218 -19.43 -4.97 3.30
CA PRO A 218 -20.29 -3.80 3.32
C PRO A 218 -21.10 -3.63 4.61
N ASP A 219 -21.33 -4.69 5.39
CA ASP A 219 -21.98 -4.61 6.71
C ASP A 219 -20.99 -4.31 7.86
N GLY A 220 -19.71 -4.11 7.55
CA GLY A 220 -18.65 -3.82 8.51
C GLY A 220 -17.98 -5.05 9.13
N GLU A 221 -18.39 -6.27 8.79
CA GLU A 221 -17.72 -7.50 9.25
C GLU A 221 -16.29 -7.57 8.71
N ILE A 222 -15.32 -7.91 9.56
CA ILE A 222 -13.96 -8.27 9.11
C ILE A 222 -14.00 -9.71 8.58
N LEU A 223 -13.85 -9.87 7.27
CA LEU A 223 -13.86 -11.16 6.61
C LEU A 223 -12.51 -11.88 6.68
N LEU A 224 -11.42 -11.10 6.58
CA LEU A 224 -10.05 -11.62 6.48
C LEU A 224 -9.09 -10.74 7.26
N MET A 225 -8.04 -11.35 7.79
CA MET A 225 -6.90 -10.69 8.42
C MET A 225 -5.63 -11.46 8.03
N LEU A 226 -4.68 -10.77 7.40
CA LEU A 226 -3.39 -11.35 7.06
C LEU A 226 -2.48 -11.41 8.30
N PRO A 227 -1.37 -12.18 8.25
CA PRO A 227 -0.42 -12.26 9.35
C PRO A 227 0.14 -10.90 9.80
N ARG A 228 0.48 -10.86 11.08
CA ARG A 228 1.14 -9.74 11.76
C ARG A 228 2.65 -9.85 11.57
N ASP A 229 3.34 -8.72 11.44
CA ASP A 229 4.81 -8.63 11.37
C ASP A 229 5.49 -9.49 10.29
N GLU A 230 4.72 -9.94 9.29
CA GLU A 230 5.20 -10.82 8.23
C GLU A 230 4.85 -10.22 6.86
N ALA A 231 5.86 -10.16 5.99
CA ALA A 231 5.66 -9.76 4.60
C ALA A 231 5.17 -10.96 3.78
N GLY A 232 4.14 -10.74 2.97
CA GLY A 232 3.58 -11.78 2.12
C GLY A 232 2.42 -11.29 1.28
N VAL A 233 1.91 -12.19 0.45
CA VAL A 233 0.75 -11.97 -0.41
C VAL A 233 -0.38 -12.89 0.06
N GLY A 234 -1.51 -12.29 0.40
CA GLY A 234 -2.76 -12.99 0.65
C GLY A 234 -3.67 -12.91 -0.57
N VAL A 235 -3.94 -14.04 -1.22
CA VAL A 235 -4.83 -14.10 -2.41
C VAL A 235 -6.18 -14.68 -2.03
N PHE A 236 -7.25 -13.99 -2.40
CA PHE A 236 -8.62 -14.34 -2.06
C PHE A 236 -9.61 -13.82 -3.11
N THR A 237 -10.81 -14.41 -3.15
CA THR A 237 -11.94 -13.83 -3.87
C THR A 237 -12.66 -12.84 -2.96
N LEU A 238 -12.92 -11.61 -3.42
CA LEU A 238 -13.59 -10.59 -2.60
C LEU A 238 -14.94 -11.12 -2.08
N GLY A 239 -15.16 -11.02 -0.76
CA GLY A 239 -16.31 -11.60 -0.06
C GLY A 239 -16.06 -12.97 0.56
N ALA A 240 -14.94 -13.63 0.24
CA ALA A 240 -14.56 -14.89 0.88
C ALA A 240 -14.07 -14.66 2.33
N ARG A 241 -14.15 -15.73 3.14
CA ARG A 241 -13.61 -15.81 4.51
C ARG A 241 -12.33 -16.64 4.62
N THR A 242 -11.80 -17.06 3.49
CA THR A 242 -10.53 -17.78 3.39
C THR A 242 -9.65 -17.14 2.34
N PHE A 243 -8.35 -17.30 2.50
CA PHE A 243 -7.33 -16.77 1.60
C PHE A 243 -6.16 -17.76 1.53
N ARG A 244 -5.40 -17.68 0.44
CA ARG A 244 -4.10 -18.34 0.32
C ARG A 244 -3.01 -17.37 0.77
N TRP A 245 -2.28 -17.72 1.82
CA TRP A 245 -1.11 -16.97 2.27
C TRP A 245 0.15 -17.47 1.57
N THR A 246 0.99 -16.56 1.12
CA THR A 246 2.35 -16.86 0.67
C THR A 246 3.32 -15.84 1.28
N PRO A 247 4.21 -16.25 2.19
CA PRO A 247 5.25 -15.38 2.73
C PRO A 247 6.19 -14.92 1.62
N LEU A 248 6.54 -13.64 1.60
CA LEU A 248 7.65 -13.12 0.82
C LEU A 248 8.87 -13.17 1.73
N SER A 249 9.82 -14.05 1.43
CA SER A 249 11.01 -14.20 2.27
C SER A 249 11.70 -12.85 2.44
N ALA A 250 12.06 -12.50 3.67
CA ALA A 250 13.04 -11.45 3.88
C ALA A 250 14.28 -11.88 3.10
N CYS A 251 14.61 -11.14 2.02
CA CYS A 251 15.79 -11.38 1.23
C CYS A 251 16.94 -11.55 2.21
N GLN A 252 17.47 -12.78 2.35
CA GLN A 252 18.72 -12.96 3.06
C GLN A 252 19.69 -12.04 2.34
N LEU A 253 20.18 -11.02 3.05
CA LEU A 253 21.32 -10.25 2.62
C LEU A 253 22.36 -11.31 2.20
N HIS A 254 22.62 -11.43 0.90
CA HIS A 254 23.81 -12.10 0.44
C HIS A 254 24.95 -11.32 1.07
N THR A 255 25.43 -11.81 2.22
CA THR A 255 26.80 -11.60 2.64
C THR A 255 27.61 -12.35 1.60
N GLY A 256 27.85 -11.68 0.48
CA GLY A 256 28.70 -12.18 -0.57
C GLY A 256 30.09 -12.33 0.01
N GLU A 257 30.38 -13.51 0.56
CA GLU A 257 31.71 -14.07 0.51
C GLU A 257 32.19 -13.93 -0.92
N THR A 258 33.21 -13.10 -1.11
CA THR A 258 33.92 -12.94 -2.36
C THR A 258 34.76 -14.19 -2.57
N PRO A 259 34.61 -14.96 -3.65
CA PRO A 259 35.52 -16.06 -3.91
C PRO A 259 36.30 -15.81 -5.20
N TRP A 260 36.99 -14.67 -5.35
CA TRP A 260 37.94 -14.49 -6.47
C TRP A 260 39.08 -13.52 -6.11
N THR A 261 40.17 -14.05 -5.59
CA THR A 261 41.52 -13.50 -5.76
C THR A 261 42.48 -14.62 -6.15
N ALA A 262 42.42 -15.02 -7.42
CA ALA A 262 43.50 -15.73 -8.08
C ALA A 262 44.11 -14.78 -9.13
N THR A 263 45.19 -14.10 -8.70
CA THR A 263 46.38 -13.61 -9.43
C THR A 263 46.25 -12.88 -10.77
N PRO A 264 47.11 -11.87 -11.00
CA PRO A 264 48.23 -12.14 -11.91
C PRO A 264 49.59 -11.55 -11.47
N SER A 265 50.65 -12.03 -12.14
CA SER A 265 52.09 -11.66 -12.15
C SER A 265 52.99 -12.37 -11.13
N CYS A 266 54.11 -13.03 -11.49
CA CYS A 266 54.94 -13.04 -12.71
C CYS A 266 55.13 -14.44 -13.30
#